data_AF-G3W1A9-F1
#
_entry.id   AF-G3W1A9-F1
#
_cell.length_a   1.000
_cell.length_b   1.000
_cell.length_c   1.000
_cell.angle_alpha   90.00
_cell.angle_beta   90.00
_cell.angle_gamma   90.00
#
_symmetry.space_group_name_H-M   'P 1'
#
loop_
_entity.id
_entity.type
_entity.pdbx_description
1 polymer ?
#
loop_
_entity_poly.entity_id
_entity_poly.type
_entity_poly.pdbx_seq_one_letter_code
_entity_poly.pdbx_strand_id
1 'polypeptide(L)'
;FIISRQESWLFKGFSSPLFTGDKADDPIRSTEYGEIRGTHINVKNLDKGVNVFLGIPFARPPIGALRFSPPQPPESWSEVKNATSYPPMCLQDITILEGLRKSLTINFSIPATSEDCLYLNIYVPDHAKEGARLPVMVWIHGGRFRFGSASMYDGSILSAFQNIVVVTIQFRLGILGFFSTGDKHTSGNWGYLDQMAAQRWIQENIAHFGGDPGLVTIFDESIGGINASLHILSPMSKGLLYRTIKERDGTIQPGLISSRSESITRVIAHLSACEKYSSASLVECLRNKTEREIMAISKYFKIIPGVINGQFFPKHPEDLLASIKFHKVVSIINVNSNEYGSIIPLDFTETLPNVLEGFLLLFLVLDCVGLISPNQMTEIPQTNYPHVKFFVS
;
A
#
# COMPACT_ATOMS: atom_id res chain seq x y z
N PHE A 1 25.06 10.06 2.99
CA PHE A 1 23.88 10.21 3.84
C PHE A 1 23.58 11.68 3.96
N ILE A 2 22.49 12.16 3.35
CA ILE A 2 22.00 13.52 3.57
C ILE A 2 20.80 13.35 4.50
N ILE A 3 20.96 13.75 5.75
CA ILE A 3 19.87 13.80 6.74
C ILE A 3 19.23 15.17 6.57
N SER A 4 18.11 15.26 5.86
CA SER A 4 17.31 16.48 5.80
C SER A 4 16.14 16.38 6.77
N ARG A 5 16.04 17.32 7.73
CA ARG A 5 14.78 17.57 8.44
C ARG A 5 13.76 18.09 7.43
N GLN A 6 12.78 17.27 7.08
CA GLN A 6 11.61 17.71 6.31
C GLN A 6 10.40 17.63 7.24
N GLU A 7 9.68 18.74 7.38
CA GLU A 7 8.31 18.71 7.90
C GLU A 7 7.45 17.94 6.89
N SER A 8 6.64 16.97 7.36
CA SER A 8 5.75 16.21 6.48
C SER A 8 4.60 17.13 6.01
N TRP A 9 4.61 17.52 4.73
CA TRP A 9 3.59 18.40 4.13
C TRP A 9 2.34 17.63 3.67
N LEU A 10 2.35 16.30 3.73
CA LEU A 10 1.32 15.41 3.15
C LEU A 10 -0.05 15.47 3.86
N PHE A 11 -0.15 16.10 5.03
CA PHE A 11 -1.38 16.12 5.85
C PHE A 11 -2.14 17.45 5.88
N LYS A 12 -1.80 18.43 5.04
CA LYS A 12 -2.59 19.67 4.95
C LYS A 12 -3.90 19.39 4.20
N GLY A 13 -4.95 19.08 4.98
CA GLY A 13 -6.29 18.81 4.50
C GLY A 13 -6.85 19.93 3.64
N PHE A 14 -7.33 19.57 2.46
CA PHE A 14 -8.16 20.43 1.63
C PHE A 14 -9.42 19.67 1.23
N SER A 15 -10.51 20.42 1.09
CA SER A 15 -11.75 19.93 0.53
C SER A 15 -11.53 19.52 -0.92
N SER A 16 -11.97 18.32 -1.28
CA SER A 16 -12.03 17.86 -2.66
C SER A 16 -12.78 18.89 -3.50
N PRO A 17 -12.23 19.38 -4.62
CA PRO A 17 -13.02 20.20 -5.52
C PRO A 17 -14.21 19.36 -6.02
N LEU A 18 -15.41 19.94 -5.99
CA LEU A 18 -16.59 19.37 -6.63
C LEU A 18 -16.30 19.33 -8.14
N PHE A 19 -16.07 18.12 -8.67
CA PHE A 19 -15.89 17.88 -10.10
C PHE A 19 -17.26 18.01 -10.79
N THR A 20 -17.48 19.11 -11.50
CA THR A 20 -18.64 19.28 -12.38
C THR A 20 -18.27 18.84 -13.80
N GLY A 21 -19.15 18.09 -14.45
CA GLY A 21 -18.88 17.30 -15.66
C GLY A 21 -18.45 18.06 -16.92
N ASP A 22 -18.23 17.26 -17.98
CA ASP A 22 -17.73 17.57 -19.33
C ASP A 22 -17.63 19.06 -19.66
N LYS A 23 -16.41 19.60 -19.56
CA LYS A 23 -16.05 20.91 -20.11
C LYS A 23 -15.31 20.72 -21.42
N ALA A 24 -15.51 21.64 -22.37
CA ALA A 24 -14.84 21.63 -23.67
C ALA A 24 -13.29 21.65 -23.58
N ASP A 25 -12.74 21.99 -22.42
CA ASP A 25 -11.30 22.08 -22.15
C ASP A 25 -10.73 20.88 -21.37
N ASP A 26 -11.50 19.80 -21.16
CA ASP A 26 -11.03 18.64 -20.39
C ASP A 26 -9.88 17.91 -21.13
N PRO A 27 -8.75 17.63 -20.45
CA PRO A 27 -7.58 17.05 -21.09
C PRO A 27 -7.81 15.58 -21.46
N ILE A 28 -7.55 15.23 -22.72
CA ILE A 28 -7.55 13.84 -23.19
C ILE A 28 -6.10 13.37 -23.36
N ARG A 29 -5.82 12.11 -22.99
CA ARG A 29 -4.53 11.43 -23.19
C ARG A 29 -4.74 10.02 -23.70
N SER A 30 -3.88 9.59 -24.61
CA SER A 30 -3.84 8.21 -25.10
C SER A 30 -3.05 7.32 -24.13
N THR A 31 -3.44 6.06 -24.08
CA THR A 31 -2.73 4.97 -23.40
C THR A 31 -2.67 3.78 -24.34
N GLU A 32 -1.84 2.79 -24.06
CA GLU A 32 -1.78 1.52 -24.80
C GLU A 32 -3.13 0.77 -24.80
N TYR A 33 -4.04 1.12 -23.90
CA TYR A 33 -5.34 0.46 -23.74
C TYR A 33 -6.52 1.29 -24.27
N GLY A 34 -6.29 2.56 -24.64
CA GLY A 34 -7.33 3.46 -25.15
C GLY A 34 -7.21 4.88 -24.59
N GLU A 35 -8.07 5.78 -25.05
CA GLU A 35 -8.06 7.18 -24.65
C GLU A 35 -8.74 7.41 -23.30
N ILE A 36 -8.23 8.35 -22.51
CA ILE A 36 -8.81 8.75 -21.23
C ILE A 36 -9.03 10.26 -21.18
N ARG A 37 -10.14 10.67 -20.57
CA ARG A 37 -10.48 12.07 -20.29
C ARG A 37 -10.26 12.36 -18.80
N GLY A 38 -9.41 13.34 -18.50
CA GLY A 38 -9.22 13.90 -17.16
C GLY A 38 -9.97 15.21 -16.97
N THR A 39 -9.58 15.96 -15.94
CA THR A 39 -10.09 17.31 -15.65
C THR A 39 -8.93 18.26 -15.43
N HIS A 40 -9.06 19.48 -15.93
CA HIS A 40 -8.13 20.56 -15.61
C HIS A 40 -8.58 21.30 -14.35
N ILE A 41 -7.67 21.51 -13.39
CA ILE A 41 -7.92 22.26 -12.16
C ILE A 41 -6.84 23.33 -11.93
N ASN A 42 -7.22 24.43 -11.28
CA ASN A 42 -6.28 25.42 -10.78
C ASN A 42 -5.93 25.13 -9.32
N VAL A 43 -4.64 25.11 -8.98
CA VAL A 43 -4.18 24.91 -7.60
C VAL A 43 -4.27 26.23 -6.85
N LYS A 44 -5.08 26.25 -5.79
CA LYS A 44 -5.26 27.44 -4.96
C LYS A 44 -3.92 27.95 -4.45
N ASN A 45 -3.71 29.26 -4.56
CA ASN A 45 -2.52 29.98 -4.08
C ASN A 45 -1.20 29.65 -4.80
N LEU A 46 -1.23 28.97 -5.96
CA LEU A 46 -0.02 28.69 -6.75
C LEU A 46 -0.01 29.27 -8.17
N ASP A 47 -1.09 29.94 -8.61
CA ASP A 47 -1.26 30.46 -9.98
C ASP A 47 -0.81 29.47 -11.08
N LYS A 48 -1.06 28.18 -10.83
CA LYS A 48 -0.65 27.04 -11.67
C LYS A 48 -1.82 26.07 -11.81
N GLY A 49 -1.98 25.50 -13.01
CA GLY A 49 -2.94 24.45 -13.29
C GLY A 49 -2.33 23.05 -13.23
N VAL A 50 -3.21 22.06 -13.08
CA VAL A 50 -2.90 20.63 -13.09
C VAL A 50 -3.96 19.90 -13.91
N ASN A 51 -3.53 19.02 -14.81
CA ASN A 51 -4.38 18.05 -15.46
C ASN A 51 -4.43 16.79 -14.58
N VAL A 52 -5.63 16.42 -14.13
CA VAL A 52 -5.87 15.33 -13.18
C VAL A 52 -6.64 14.20 -13.86
N PHE A 53 -6.14 12.99 -13.72
CA PHE A 53 -6.77 11.77 -14.23
C PHE A 53 -6.94 10.79 -13.07
N LEU A 54 -8.18 10.47 -12.72
CA LEU A 54 -8.54 9.65 -11.57
C LEU A 54 -9.17 8.33 -12.02
N GLY A 55 -8.82 7.24 -11.33
CA GLY A 55 -9.46 5.95 -11.57
C GLY A 55 -9.08 5.28 -12.89
N ILE A 56 -7.81 5.39 -13.30
CA ILE A 56 -7.31 4.72 -14.50
C ILE A 56 -7.04 3.24 -14.16
N PRO A 57 -7.62 2.26 -14.86
CA PRO A 57 -7.35 0.85 -14.59
C PRO A 57 -5.93 0.50 -15.04
N PHE A 58 -5.13 -0.10 -14.16
CA PHE A 58 -3.82 -0.63 -14.53
C PHE A 58 -3.81 -2.17 -14.60
N ALA A 59 -4.91 -2.82 -14.21
CA ALA A 59 -5.10 -4.26 -14.29
C ALA A 59 -6.60 -4.61 -14.40
N ARG A 60 -6.90 -5.85 -14.80
CA ARG A 60 -8.27 -6.39 -14.75
C ARG A 60 -8.78 -6.48 -13.31
N PRO A 61 -10.08 -6.27 -13.09
CA PRO A 61 -10.69 -6.47 -11.77
C PRO A 61 -10.37 -7.88 -11.23
N PRO A 62 -9.77 -8.00 -10.03
CA PRO A 62 -9.33 -9.29 -9.48
C PRO A 62 -10.48 -10.08 -8.82
N ILE A 63 -11.63 -10.16 -9.49
CA ILE A 63 -12.89 -10.73 -9.00
C ILE A 63 -13.10 -12.17 -9.47
N GLY A 64 -13.93 -12.92 -8.74
CA GLY A 64 -14.29 -14.30 -9.09
C GLY A 64 -13.06 -15.21 -9.22
N ALA A 65 -12.85 -15.77 -10.41
CA ALA A 65 -11.70 -16.65 -10.68
C ALA A 65 -10.33 -15.93 -10.58
N LEU A 66 -10.30 -14.60 -10.76
CA LEU A 66 -9.09 -13.79 -10.63
C LEU A 66 -8.74 -13.46 -9.17
N ARG A 67 -9.63 -13.74 -8.22
CA ARG A 67 -9.31 -13.64 -6.81
C ARG A 67 -8.20 -14.63 -6.45
N PHE A 68 -7.23 -14.18 -5.66
CA PHE A 68 -6.01 -14.93 -5.31
C PHE A 68 -5.19 -15.38 -6.53
N SER A 69 -5.11 -14.51 -7.54
CA SER A 69 -4.32 -14.72 -8.74
C SER A 69 -3.48 -13.47 -9.05
N PRO A 70 -2.38 -13.60 -9.81
CA PRO A 70 -1.63 -12.44 -10.29
C PRO A 70 -2.53 -11.46 -11.06
N PRO A 71 -2.29 -10.14 -10.96
CA PRO A 71 -3.01 -9.17 -11.78
C PRO A 71 -2.76 -9.44 -13.27
N GLN A 72 -3.80 -9.25 -14.08
CA GLN A 72 -3.72 -9.35 -15.54
C GLN A 72 -3.81 -7.94 -16.16
N PRO A 73 -3.19 -7.70 -17.33
CA PRO A 73 -3.30 -6.41 -18.03
C PRO A 73 -4.77 -6.01 -18.25
N PRO A 74 -5.13 -4.73 -18.15
CA PRO A 74 -6.50 -4.27 -18.33
C PRO A 74 -6.99 -4.55 -19.75
N GLU A 75 -8.31 -4.66 -19.92
CA GLU A 75 -8.91 -4.79 -21.23
C GLU A 75 -8.86 -3.43 -21.95
N SER A 76 -8.52 -3.43 -23.24
CA SER A 76 -8.56 -2.23 -24.05
C SER A 76 -9.99 -1.74 -24.26
N TRP A 77 -10.17 -0.44 -24.39
CA TRP A 77 -11.46 0.21 -24.64
C TRP A 77 -11.40 1.08 -25.90
N SER A 78 -12.51 1.10 -26.66
CA SER A 78 -12.61 1.87 -27.91
C SER A 78 -13.10 3.31 -27.69
N GLU A 79 -13.91 3.55 -26.67
CA GLU A 79 -14.48 4.86 -26.36
C GLU A 79 -13.62 5.60 -25.34
N VAL A 80 -13.59 6.93 -25.40
CA VAL A 80 -12.84 7.74 -24.42
C VAL A 80 -13.35 7.47 -23.01
N LYS A 81 -12.50 6.89 -22.17
CA LYS A 81 -12.87 6.53 -20.80
C LYS A 81 -12.84 7.77 -19.91
N ASN A 82 -13.92 8.00 -19.16
CA ASN A 82 -13.99 9.10 -18.20
C ASN A 82 -13.15 8.78 -16.95
N ALA A 83 -12.09 9.54 -16.71
CA ALA A 83 -11.15 9.42 -15.60
C ALA A 83 -11.16 10.69 -14.73
N THR A 84 -12.36 11.11 -14.30
CA THR A 84 -12.58 12.37 -13.56
C THR A 84 -13.10 12.15 -12.13
N SER A 85 -13.22 10.89 -11.70
CA SER A 85 -13.74 10.51 -10.38
C SER A 85 -12.82 9.51 -9.71
N TYR A 86 -12.68 9.62 -8.39
CA TYR A 86 -11.88 8.66 -7.62
C TYR A 86 -12.43 7.24 -7.75
N PRO A 87 -11.55 6.23 -7.90
CA PRO A 87 -11.97 4.84 -7.97
C PRO A 87 -12.41 4.33 -6.59
N PRO A 88 -13.12 3.18 -6.53
CA PRO A 88 -13.32 2.46 -5.30
C PRO A 88 -11.99 2.15 -4.59
N MET A 89 -12.02 2.18 -3.28
CA MET A 89 -10.92 1.67 -2.45
C MET A 89 -10.93 0.13 -2.47
N CYS A 90 -9.76 -0.49 -2.31
CA CYS A 90 -9.73 -1.93 -2.10
C CYS A 90 -10.48 -2.31 -0.84
N LEU A 91 -11.14 -3.46 -0.87
CA LEU A 91 -11.96 -3.99 0.21
C LEU A 91 -11.23 -3.95 1.57
N GLN A 92 -11.76 -3.15 2.50
CA GLN A 92 -11.15 -2.87 3.80
C GLN A 92 -12.20 -2.35 4.80
N ASP A 93 -11.84 -2.26 6.07
CA ASP A 93 -12.73 -1.70 7.10
C ASP A 93 -12.65 -0.17 7.10
N ILE A 94 -13.67 0.48 6.53
CA ILE A 94 -13.72 1.95 6.40
C ILE A 94 -13.78 2.66 7.75
N THR A 95 -14.22 1.98 8.82
CA THR A 95 -14.33 2.60 10.16
C THR A 95 -12.97 3.01 10.70
N ILE A 96 -11.90 2.32 10.30
CA ILE A 96 -10.51 2.67 10.62
C ILE A 96 -10.16 4.02 10.00
N LEU A 97 -10.50 4.22 8.72
CA LEU A 97 -10.21 5.48 8.01
C LEU A 97 -11.05 6.64 8.57
N GLU A 98 -12.32 6.39 8.92
CA GLU A 98 -13.16 7.39 9.57
C GLU A 98 -12.62 7.80 10.95
N GLY A 99 -12.15 6.83 11.73
CA GLY A 99 -11.48 7.06 13.00
C GLY A 99 -10.21 7.89 12.85
N LEU A 100 -9.34 7.55 11.89
CA LEU A 100 -8.13 8.32 11.58
C LEU A 100 -8.45 9.74 11.12
N ARG A 101 -9.43 9.91 10.22
CA ARG A 101 -9.88 11.23 9.74
C ARG A 101 -10.32 12.12 10.91
N LYS A 102 -11.06 11.55 11.85
CA LYS A 102 -11.54 12.25 13.06
C LYS A 102 -10.40 12.56 14.04
N SER A 103 -9.57 11.57 14.35
CA SER A 103 -8.49 11.68 15.33
C SER A 103 -7.41 12.67 14.91
N LEU A 104 -7.04 12.64 13.63
CA LEU A 104 -5.99 13.50 13.08
C LEU A 104 -6.50 14.85 12.59
N THR A 105 -7.83 15.07 12.60
CA THR A 105 -8.46 16.29 12.07
C THR A 105 -7.99 16.59 10.63
N ILE A 106 -7.68 15.55 9.87
CA ILE A 106 -7.31 15.64 8.46
C ILE A 106 -8.54 15.36 7.62
N ASN A 107 -8.66 16.05 6.48
CA ASN A 107 -9.76 15.83 5.56
C ASN A 107 -9.23 15.14 4.30
N PHE A 108 -9.72 13.94 4.03
CA PHE A 108 -9.44 13.19 2.82
C PHE A 108 -10.69 12.44 2.36
N SER A 109 -10.73 12.08 1.08
CA SER A 109 -11.85 11.35 0.48
C SER A 109 -11.87 9.89 0.96
N ILE A 110 -13.07 9.38 1.28
CA ILE A 110 -13.30 7.97 1.61
C ILE A 110 -14.33 7.42 0.61
N PRO A 111 -13.91 7.02 -0.61
CA PRO A 111 -14.81 6.41 -1.59
C PRO A 111 -15.42 5.09 -1.11
N ALA A 112 -16.36 4.53 -1.87
CA ALA A 112 -16.84 3.17 -1.63
C ALA A 112 -15.68 2.15 -1.72
N THR A 113 -15.87 0.98 -1.11
CA THR A 113 -14.92 -0.14 -1.23
C THR A 113 -15.43 -1.18 -2.24
N SER A 114 -14.51 -1.88 -2.90
CA SER A 114 -14.79 -2.94 -3.89
C SER A 114 -13.58 -3.86 -4.04
N GLU A 115 -13.79 -5.11 -4.48
CA GLU A 115 -12.70 -5.94 -5.02
C GLU A 115 -12.17 -5.43 -6.36
N ASP A 116 -13.03 -4.77 -7.16
CA ASP A 116 -12.59 -4.01 -8.32
C ASP A 116 -11.96 -2.69 -7.85
N CYS A 117 -10.66 -2.73 -7.56
CA CYS A 117 -9.93 -1.61 -6.99
C CYS A 117 -8.54 -1.34 -7.61
N LEU A 118 -8.16 -2.05 -8.68
CA LEU A 118 -6.83 -1.96 -9.29
C LEU A 118 -6.71 -0.76 -10.23
N TYR A 119 -6.73 0.43 -9.62
CA TYR A 119 -6.72 1.73 -10.27
C TYR A 119 -5.55 2.60 -9.79
N LEU A 120 -5.14 3.54 -10.63
CA LEU A 120 -4.20 4.59 -10.28
C LEU A 120 -4.75 5.98 -10.66
N ASN A 121 -4.20 7.00 -10.02
CA ASN A 121 -4.49 8.41 -10.30
C ASN A 121 -3.20 9.10 -10.77
N ILE A 122 -3.31 10.05 -11.70
CA ILE A 122 -2.18 10.81 -12.26
C ILE A 122 -2.47 12.31 -12.15
N TYR A 123 -1.51 13.06 -11.64
CA TYR A 123 -1.51 14.51 -11.51
C TYR A 123 -0.35 15.05 -12.33
N VAL A 124 -0.65 15.92 -13.28
CA VAL A 124 0.30 16.41 -14.28
C VAL A 124 0.27 17.93 -14.32
N PRO A 125 1.42 18.65 -14.31
CA PRO A 125 1.42 20.09 -14.54
C PRO A 125 0.71 20.43 -15.87
N ASP A 126 -0.17 21.42 -15.86
CA ASP A 126 -1.06 21.74 -17.00
C ASP A 126 -0.37 21.90 -18.37
N HIS A 127 0.81 22.51 -18.39
CA HIS A 127 1.62 22.72 -19.59
C HIS A 127 2.27 21.43 -20.11
N ALA A 128 2.34 20.37 -19.31
CA ALA A 128 3.02 19.15 -19.69
C ALA A 128 2.15 18.32 -20.66
N LYS A 129 2.76 18.03 -21.80
CA LYS A 129 2.22 17.20 -22.88
C LYS A 129 3.14 16.02 -23.11
N GLU A 130 2.69 15.09 -23.94
CA GLU A 130 3.54 13.98 -24.41
C GLU A 130 4.90 14.49 -24.89
N GLY A 131 5.97 13.85 -24.43
CA GLY A 131 7.34 14.25 -24.73
C GLY A 131 7.95 15.33 -23.81
N ALA A 132 7.21 15.87 -22.83
CA ALA A 132 7.76 16.83 -21.86
C ALA A 132 8.86 16.24 -20.96
N ARG A 133 8.85 14.91 -20.75
CA ARG A 133 9.85 14.14 -20.00
C ARG A 133 10.12 14.67 -18.58
N LEU A 134 9.06 14.97 -17.85
CA LEU A 134 9.14 15.39 -16.46
C LEU A 134 9.48 14.21 -15.53
N PRO A 135 10.18 14.44 -14.39
CA PRO A 135 10.33 13.42 -13.37
C PRO A 135 8.98 12.88 -12.89
N VAL A 136 8.93 11.58 -12.59
CA VAL A 136 7.72 10.91 -12.13
C VAL A 136 7.91 10.45 -10.69
N MET A 137 6.99 10.82 -9.80
CA MET A 137 6.93 10.33 -8.43
C MET A 137 5.70 9.44 -8.23
N VAL A 138 5.92 8.19 -7.82
CA VAL A 138 4.88 7.18 -7.65
C VAL A 138 4.67 6.89 -6.16
N TRP A 139 3.50 7.24 -5.66
CA TRP A 139 3.10 7.06 -4.27
C TRP A 139 2.47 5.69 -4.04
N ILE A 140 3.02 4.95 -3.07
CA ILE A 140 2.42 3.73 -2.55
C ILE A 140 1.98 4.00 -1.10
N HIS A 141 0.66 3.93 -0.86
CA HIS A 141 0.12 4.28 0.44
C HIS A 141 0.48 3.26 1.53
N GLY A 142 0.55 3.74 2.78
CA GLY A 142 0.69 2.92 3.98
C GLY A 142 -0.61 2.25 4.41
N GLY A 143 -0.70 1.88 5.69
CA GLY A 143 -1.90 1.23 6.28
C GLY A 143 -1.76 -0.28 6.51
N ARG A 144 -0.53 -0.75 6.74
CA ARG A 144 -0.20 -2.11 7.23
C ARG A 144 -0.72 -3.24 6.34
N PHE A 145 -0.82 -3.00 5.03
CA PHE A 145 -1.41 -3.93 4.07
C PHE A 145 -2.88 -4.27 4.37
N ARG A 146 -3.57 -3.49 5.21
CA ARG A 146 -4.92 -3.78 5.73
C ARG A 146 -5.92 -2.69 5.37
N PHE A 147 -5.48 -1.44 5.36
CA PHE A 147 -6.29 -0.27 5.00
C PHE A 147 -5.44 0.74 4.22
N GLY A 148 -6.07 1.83 3.78
CA GLY A 148 -5.46 2.92 3.02
C GLY A 148 -5.97 2.97 1.57
N SER A 149 -5.73 4.10 0.92
CA SER A 149 -6.05 4.26 -0.49
C SER A 149 -5.24 5.38 -1.15
N ALA A 150 -4.93 5.20 -2.43
CA ALA A 150 -4.44 6.24 -3.35
C ALA A 150 -5.27 7.54 -3.30
N SER A 151 -6.59 7.41 -3.19
CA SER A 151 -7.55 8.54 -3.21
C SER A 151 -7.48 9.43 -1.94
N MET A 152 -6.73 9.00 -0.92
CA MET A 152 -6.47 9.80 0.28
C MET A 152 -5.43 10.90 0.04
N TYR A 153 -4.67 10.82 -1.06
CA TYR A 153 -3.50 11.66 -1.31
C TYR A 153 -3.68 12.44 -2.61
N ASP A 154 -3.89 13.75 -2.49
CA ASP A 154 -3.99 14.66 -3.64
C ASP A 154 -2.60 15.11 -4.10
N GLY A 155 -2.19 14.65 -5.29
CA GLY A 155 -0.89 14.98 -5.88
C GLY A 155 -0.81 16.37 -6.51
N SER A 156 -1.90 17.15 -6.58
CA SER A 156 -1.98 18.38 -7.37
C SER A 156 -1.00 19.46 -6.92
N ILE A 157 -0.89 19.69 -5.60
CA ILE A 157 0.04 20.70 -5.05
C ILE A 157 1.48 20.30 -5.34
N LEU A 158 1.85 19.04 -5.08
CA LEU A 158 3.19 18.54 -5.30
C LEU A 158 3.57 18.61 -6.79
N SER A 159 2.67 18.17 -7.66
CA SER A 159 2.80 18.24 -9.12
C SER A 159 3.06 19.67 -9.60
N ALA A 160 2.18 20.61 -9.25
CA ALA A 160 2.31 22.01 -9.68
C ALA A 160 3.55 22.69 -9.08
N PHE A 161 3.83 22.48 -7.80
CA PHE A 161 4.89 23.19 -7.10
C PHE A 161 6.28 22.73 -7.56
N GLN A 162 6.51 21.41 -7.63
CA GLN A 162 7.80 20.83 -7.98
C GLN A 162 8.00 20.60 -9.49
N ASN A 163 6.96 20.84 -10.30
CA ASN A 163 6.97 20.60 -11.74
C ASN A 163 7.31 19.14 -12.10
N ILE A 164 6.55 18.21 -11.53
CA ILE A 164 6.73 16.77 -11.69
C ILE A 164 5.39 16.10 -11.93
N VAL A 165 5.39 14.91 -12.52
CA VAL A 165 4.21 14.05 -12.60
C VAL A 165 4.10 13.25 -11.30
N VAL A 166 2.94 13.28 -10.66
CA VAL A 166 2.65 12.48 -9.47
C VAL A 166 1.66 11.39 -9.83
N VAL A 167 1.94 10.15 -9.44
CA VAL A 167 1.07 8.99 -9.62
C VAL A 167 0.75 8.40 -8.26
N THR A 168 -0.50 8.12 -7.94
CA THR A 168 -0.89 7.39 -6.72
C THR A 168 -1.55 6.07 -7.10
N ILE A 169 -1.11 4.96 -6.50
CA ILE A 169 -1.56 3.61 -6.90
C ILE A 169 -2.32 2.89 -5.78
N GLN A 170 -3.30 2.08 -6.17
CA GLN A 170 -3.97 1.11 -5.30
C GLN A 170 -3.31 -0.27 -5.42
N PHE A 171 -3.50 -1.12 -4.42
CA PHE A 171 -3.14 -2.54 -4.47
C PHE A 171 -4.03 -3.34 -3.52
N ARG A 172 -4.22 -4.65 -3.78
CA ARG A 172 -5.07 -5.49 -2.91
C ARG A 172 -4.53 -5.56 -1.48
N LEU A 173 -5.45 -5.52 -0.52
CA LEU A 173 -5.18 -5.51 0.92
C LEU A 173 -5.68 -6.80 1.60
N GLY A 174 -5.24 -7.03 2.83
CA GLY A 174 -5.72 -8.08 3.71
C GLY A 174 -5.68 -9.47 3.08
N ILE A 175 -6.76 -10.23 3.25
CA ILE A 175 -6.87 -11.61 2.73
C ILE A 175 -6.70 -11.62 1.21
N LEU A 176 -7.34 -10.67 0.52
CA LEU A 176 -7.32 -10.59 -0.95
C LEU A 176 -5.92 -10.28 -1.50
N GLY A 177 -5.11 -9.53 -0.76
CA GLY A 177 -3.75 -9.17 -1.15
C GLY A 177 -2.68 -10.19 -0.77
N PHE A 178 -2.85 -10.94 0.33
CA PHE A 178 -1.72 -11.64 0.95
C PHE A 178 -1.99 -13.09 1.36
N PHE A 179 -3.21 -13.60 1.16
CA PHE A 179 -3.52 -15.01 1.45
C PHE A 179 -2.65 -15.99 0.64
N SER A 180 -2.05 -16.96 1.33
CA SER A 180 -1.19 -17.99 0.77
C SER A 180 -1.39 -19.33 1.46
N THR A 181 -1.46 -20.41 0.70
CA THR A 181 -1.50 -21.80 1.19
C THR A 181 -0.10 -22.40 1.36
N GLY A 182 0.95 -21.65 1.01
CA GLY A 182 2.32 -22.14 1.04
C GLY A 182 2.66 -23.11 -0.10
N ASP A 183 1.75 -23.28 -1.05
CA ASP A 183 1.90 -24.16 -2.21
C ASP A 183 1.43 -23.50 -3.52
N LYS A 184 1.41 -24.27 -4.60
CA LYS A 184 1.07 -23.79 -5.95
C LYS A 184 -0.38 -23.30 -6.12
N HIS A 185 -1.28 -23.58 -5.17
CA HIS A 185 -2.70 -23.25 -5.33
C HIS A 185 -2.99 -21.78 -5.02
N THR A 186 -2.26 -21.19 -4.07
CA THR A 186 -2.20 -19.74 -3.88
C THR A 186 -0.86 -19.37 -3.24
N SER A 187 0.04 -18.80 -4.04
CA SER A 187 1.40 -18.45 -3.64
C SER A 187 1.49 -17.17 -2.80
N GLY A 188 0.39 -16.42 -2.66
CA GLY A 188 0.34 -15.13 -1.97
C GLY A 188 1.05 -13.99 -2.69
N ASN A 189 1.26 -12.89 -1.96
CA ASN A 189 1.91 -11.66 -2.44
C ASN A 189 1.17 -10.94 -3.58
N TRP A 190 -0.14 -11.11 -3.68
CA TRP A 190 -0.97 -10.50 -4.72
C TRP A 190 -0.89 -8.97 -4.70
N GLY A 191 -0.91 -8.35 -3.51
CA GLY A 191 -0.74 -6.90 -3.35
C GLY A 191 0.60 -6.39 -3.88
N TYR A 192 1.70 -7.12 -3.68
CA TYR A 192 3.00 -6.76 -4.24
C TYR A 192 3.04 -6.90 -5.76
N LEU A 193 2.37 -7.92 -6.30
CA LEU A 193 2.23 -8.09 -7.74
C LEU A 193 1.36 -6.99 -8.37
N ASP A 194 0.36 -6.48 -7.65
CA ASP A 194 -0.45 -5.33 -8.09
C ASP A 194 0.41 -4.07 -8.17
N GLN A 195 1.24 -3.80 -7.15
CA GLN A 195 2.19 -2.68 -7.17
C GLN A 195 3.17 -2.78 -8.35
N MET A 196 3.63 -4.00 -8.67
CA MET A 196 4.44 -4.23 -9.87
C MET A 196 3.67 -3.99 -11.17
N ALA A 197 2.42 -4.43 -11.25
CA ALA A 197 1.60 -4.22 -12.44
C ALA A 197 1.37 -2.74 -12.71
N ALA A 198 1.10 -1.95 -11.66
CA ALA A 198 1.02 -0.50 -11.76
C ALA A 198 2.35 0.13 -12.23
N GLN A 199 3.50 -0.32 -11.71
CA GLN A 199 4.81 0.15 -12.17
C GLN A 199 5.06 -0.17 -13.66
N ARG A 200 4.66 -1.35 -14.14
CA ARG A 200 4.76 -1.70 -15.57
C ARG A 200 3.86 -0.82 -16.42
N TRP A 201 2.62 -0.62 -15.99
CA TRP A 201 1.70 0.29 -16.66
C TRP A 201 2.28 1.71 -16.76
N ILE A 202 2.93 2.20 -15.70
CA ILE A 202 3.60 3.51 -15.68
C ILE A 202 4.75 3.54 -16.70
N GLN A 203 5.59 2.50 -16.74
CA GLN A 203 6.68 2.41 -17.73
C GLN A 203 6.17 2.46 -19.17
N GLU A 204 5.03 1.82 -19.43
CA GLU A 204 4.40 1.75 -20.77
C GLU A 204 3.71 3.07 -21.15
N ASN A 205 3.07 3.78 -20.20
CA ASN A 205 2.10 4.83 -20.52
C ASN A 205 2.50 6.24 -20.09
N ILE A 206 3.38 6.42 -19.09
CA ILE A 206 3.57 7.73 -18.46
C ILE A 206 4.15 8.79 -19.40
N ALA A 207 4.80 8.37 -20.49
CA ALA A 207 5.30 9.25 -21.55
C ALA A 207 4.17 10.07 -22.21
N HIS A 208 3.00 9.47 -22.42
CA HIS A 208 1.82 10.16 -22.98
C HIS A 208 1.31 11.26 -22.05
N PHE A 209 1.55 11.12 -20.74
CA PHE A 209 1.21 12.13 -19.72
C PHE A 209 2.29 13.19 -19.55
N GLY A 210 3.39 13.10 -20.30
CA GLY A 210 4.53 14.03 -20.21
C GLY A 210 5.55 13.65 -19.13
N GLY A 211 5.43 12.48 -18.51
CA GLY A 211 6.45 11.93 -17.62
C GLY A 211 7.61 11.26 -18.35
N ASP A 212 8.76 11.14 -17.71
CA ASP A 212 9.90 10.35 -18.21
C ASP A 212 9.89 8.95 -17.55
N PRO A 213 9.64 7.86 -18.31
CA PRO A 213 9.66 6.51 -17.76
C PRO A 213 11.05 6.09 -17.24
N GLY A 214 12.13 6.72 -17.73
CA GLY A 214 13.50 6.52 -17.23
C GLY A 214 13.83 7.31 -15.96
N LEU A 215 12.90 8.12 -15.44
CA LEU A 215 13.10 8.97 -14.27
C LEU A 215 11.99 8.80 -13.21
N VAL A 216 11.67 7.54 -12.91
CA VAL A 216 10.65 7.17 -11.92
C VAL A 216 11.25 7.01 -10.51
N THR A 217 10.64 7.69 -9.55
CA THR A 217 10.95 7.60 -8.12
C THR A 217 9.73 7.03 -7.38
N ILE A 218 9.89 5.92 -6.66
CA ILE A 218 8.84 5.44 -5.75
C ILE A 218 9.01 6.12 -4.39
N PHE A 219 7.92 6.56 -3.80
CA PHE A 219 7.92 7.09 -2.45
C PHE A 219 6.71 6.61 -1.67
N ASP A 220 6.88 6.46 -0.37
CA ASP A 220 5.92 5.77 0.48
C ASP A 220 6.09 6.14 1.97
N GLU A 221 5.02 5.95 2.76
CA GLU A 221 4.97 6.29 4.19
C GLU A 221 4.51 5.13 5.08
N SER A 222 5.05 5.04 6.31
CA SER A 222 4.72 4.04 7.34
C SER A 222 5.14 2.63 6.93
N ILE A 223 4.33 1.60 7.18
CA ILE A 223 4.50 0.26 6.58
C ILE A 223 4.43 0.36 5.03
N GLY A 224 3.98 1.49 4.49
CA GLY A 224 4.18 1.85 3.09
C GLY A 224 5.65 2.00 2.73
N GLY A 225 6.48 2.61 3.59
CA GLY A 225 7.96 2.77 3.52
C GLY A 225 8.75 1.52 3.16
N ILE A 226 8.12 0.37 3.45
CA ILE A 226 8.68 -0.95 3.23
C ILE A 226 8.42 -1.41 1.79
N ASN A 227 7.37 -0.96 1.11
CA ASN A 227 7.10 -1.34 -0.30
C ASN A 227 8.28 -1.00 -1.20
N ALA A 228 8.84 0.21 -1.11
CA ALA A 228 10.04 0.60 -1.82
C ALA A 228 11.23 -0.31 -1.47
N SER A 229 11.44 -0.64 -0.20
CA SER A 229 12.47 -1.61 0.22
C SER A 229 12.23 -3.01 -0.37
N LEU A 230 10.99 -3.47 -0.37
CA LEU A 230 10.61 -4.80 -0.88
C LEU A 230 10.78 -4.89 -2.40
N HIS A 231 10.44 -3.84 -3.15
CA HIS A 231 10.67 -3.76 -4.59
C HIS A 231 12.17 -3.68 -4.93
N ILE A 232 12.99 -2.98 -4.14
CA ILE A 232 14.45 -3.01 -4.30
C ILE A 232 15.00 -4.44 -4.19
N LEU A 233 14.46 -5.21 -3.25
CA LEU A 233 14.92 -6.57 -2.96
C LEU A 233 14.35 -7.62 -3.90
N SER A 234 13.19 -7.37 -4.52
CA SER A 234 12.58 -8.31 -5.43
C SER A 234 13.32 -8.32 -6.78
N PRO A 235 13.81 -9.49 -7.26
CA PRO A 235 14.38 -9.58 -8.60
C PRO A 235 13.35 -9.27 -9.69
N MET A 236 12.06 -9.46 -9.39
CA MET A 236 10.96 -9.23 -10.33
C MET A 236 10.74 -7.74 -10.65
N SER A 237 11.17 -6.82 -9.76
CA SER A 237 11.03 -5.38 -9.95
C SER A 237 12.24 -4.72 -10.63
N LYS A 238 13.24 -5.51 -11.04
CA LYS A 238 14.43 -4.99 -11.73
C LYS A 238 14.05 -4.24 -13.01
N GLY A 239 14.52 -3.01 -13.14
CA GLY A 239 14.27 -2.15 -14.30
C GLY A 239 12.97 -1.34 -14.24
N LEU A 240 12.16 -1.49 -13.18
CA LEU A 240 10.93 -0.71 -12.99
C LEU A 240 11.12 0.49 -12.04
N LEU A 241 12.24 0.50 -11.30
CA LEU A 241 12.54 1.44 -10.22
C LEU A 241 13.92 2.06 -10.42
N TYR A 242 14.01 3.38 -10.32
CA TYR A 242 15.28 4.11 -10.44
C TYR A 242 15.72 4.79 -9.13
N ARG A 243 14.77 5.26 -8.32
CA ARG A 243 15.02 5.94 -7.04
C ARG A 243 13.91 5.64 -6.03
N THR A 244 14.23 5.73 -4.74
CA THR A 244 13.24 5.59 -3.66
C THR A 244 13.34 6.68 -2.62
N ILE A 245 12.21 7.10 -2.06
CA ILE A 245 12.13 7.91 -0.84
C ILE A 245 11.27 7.14 0.17
N LYS A 246 11.82 6.84 1.34
CA LYS A 246 11.15 6.04 2.37
C LYS A 246 10.88 6.94 3.58
N GLU A 247 9.62 7.27 3.80
CA GLU A 247 9.19 8.08 4.93
C GLU A 247 8.71 7.12 6.02
N ARG A 248 9.35 7.15 7.21
CA ARG A 248 8.95 6.35 8.37
C ARG A 248 9.40 4.87 8.27
N ASP A 249 10.70 4.68 8.47
CA ASP A 249 11.43 3.39 8.49
C ASP A 249 11.59 2.73 7.11
N GLY A 250 12.84 2.34 6.80
CA GLY A 250 13.19 1.61 5.58
C GLY A 250 13.57 0.15 5.84
N THR A 251 13.51 -0.30 7.11
CA THR A 251 13.89 -1.64 7.53
C THR A 251 12.71 -2.62 7.39
N ILE A 252 13.02 -3.88 7.07
CA ILE A 252 11.98 -4.92 7.06
C ILE A 252 11.63 -5.22 8.52
N GLN A 253 10.46 -4.76 8.96
CA GLN A 253 9.99 -5.02 10.31
C GLN A 253 9.68 -6.51 10.51
N PRO A 254 10.06 -7.12 11.64
CA PRO A 254 9.69 -8.49 11.98
C PRO A 254 8.18 -8.71 11.88
N GLY A 255 7.78 -9.84 11.27
CA GLY A 255 6.37 -10.21 11.13
C GLY A 255 5.65 -9.62 9.91
N LEU A 256 6.30 -8.83 9.06
CA LEU A 256 5.72 -8.38 7.77
C LEU A 256 5.91 -9.39 6.65
N ILE A 257 6.98 -10.18 6.70
CA ILE A 257 7.29 -11.26 5.78
C ILE A 257 7.47 -12.54 6.58
N SER A 258 6.83 -13.62 6.16
CA SER A 258 6.85 -14.91 6.85
C SER A 258 7.33 -16.01 5.92
N SER A 259 8.08 -16.96 6.48
CA SER A 259 8.41 -18.23 5.82
C SER A 259 7.28 -19.27 5.94
N ARG A 260 6.26 -18.98 6.76
CA ARG A 260 5.16 -19.89 7.11
C ARG A 260 3.82 -19.21 6.92
N SER A 261 2.86 -19.88 6.29
CA SER A 261 1.49 -19.39 6.12
C SER A 261 0.43 -20.31 6.70
N GLU A 262 0.83 -21.46 7.25
CA GLU A 262 -0.05 -22.54 7.68
C GLU A 262 -1.01 -22.10 8.79
N SER A 263 -0.50 -21.36 9.79
CA SER A 263 -1.31 -20.86 10.91
C SER A 263 -2.40 -19.90 10.43
N ILE A 264 -2.05 -18.94 9.58
CA ILE A 264 -3.00 -17.97 9.01
C ILE A 264 -4.01 -18.71 8.11
N THR A 265 -3.54 -19.65 7.30
CA THR A 265 -4.39 -20.47 6.42
C THR A 265 -5.41 -21.26 7.20
N ARG A 266 -5.01 -21.91 8.31
CA ARG A 266 -5.91 -22.66 9.18
C ARG A 266 -6.98 -21.78 9.80
N VAL A 267 -6.61 -20.60 10.29
CA VAL A 267 -7.57 -19.64 10.86
C VAL A 267 -8.55 -19.15 9.81
N ILE A 268 -8.07 -18.79 8.61
CA ILE A 268 -8.94 -18.38 7.49
C ILE A 268 -9.89 -19.52 7.10
N ALA A 269 -9.40 -20.75 6.98
CA ALA A 269 -10.22 -21.92 6.65
C ALA A 269 -11.33 -22.14 7.68
N HIS A 270 -11.02 -22.04 8.98
CA HIS A 270 -11.98 -22.18 10.07
C HIS A 270 -13.04 -21.05 10.04
N LEU A 271 -12.59 -19.79 10.04
CA LEU A 271 -13.48 -18.61 10.07
C LEU A 271 -14.36 -18.49 8.81
N SER A 272 -13.90 -19.00 7.67
CA SER A 272 -14.68 -19.02 6.42
C SER A 272 -15.64 -20.21 6.31
N ALA A 273 -15.60 -21.16 7.26
CA ALA A 273 -16.23 -22.47 7.12
C ALA A 273 -15.82 -23.20 5.83
N CYS A 274 -14.59 -22.98 5.37
CA CYS A 274 -13.96 -23.66 4.23
C CYS A 274 -12.95 -24.70 4.69
N GLU A 275 -13.20 -25.37 5.83
CA GLU A 275 -12.40 -26.52 6.26
C GLU A 275 -12.52 -27.62 5.22
N LYS A 276 -11.45 -27.82 4.45
CA LYS A 276 -11.39 -28.77 3.34
C LYS A 276 -10.10 -29.58 3.40
N TYR A 277 -10.13 -30.75 2.76
CA TYR A 277 -9.03 -31.70 2.75
C TYR A 277 -7.82 -31.26 1.90
N SER A 278 -7.93 -30.21 1.08
CA SER A 278 -6.84 -29.76 0.19
C SER A 278 -6.80 -28.24 0.02
N SER A 279 -5.61 -27.70 -0.28
CA SER A 279 -5.41 -26.29 -0.61
C SER A 279 -6.25 -25.83 -1.80
N ALA A 280 -6.39 -26.67 -2.84
CA ALA A 280 -7.19 -26.34 -4.03
C ALA A 280 -8.66 -26.07 -3.68
N SER A 281 -9.29 -26.97 -2.91
CA SER A 281 -10.69 -26.82 -2.52
C SER A 281 -10.92 -25.72 -1.48
N LEU A 282 -9.91 -25.40 -0.65
CA LEU A 282 -9.94 -24.21 0.20
C LEU A 282 -9.97 -22.93 -0.65
N VAL A 283 -9.08 -22.80 -1.63
CA VAL A 283 -9.03 -21.62 -2.52
C VAL A 283 -10.33 -21.47 -3.31
N GLU A 284 -10.86 -22.56 -3.86
CA GLU A 284 -12.14 -22.54 -4.57
C GLU A 284 -13.30 -22.11 -3.67
N CYS A 285 -13.35 -22.62 -2.43
CA CYS A 285 -14.35 -22.20 -1.45
C CYS A 285 -14.24 -20.69 -1.13
N LEU A 286 -13.02 -20.19 -0.93
CA LEU A 286 -12.78 -18.77 -0.65
C LEU A 286 -13.06 -17.86 -1.85
N ARG A 287 -12.90 -18.33 -3.09
CA ARG A 287 -13.30 -17.59 -4.31
C ARG A 287 -14.81 -17.42 -4.41
N ASN A 288 -15.57 -18.38 -3.89
CA ASN A 288 -17.04 -18.33 -3.88
C ASN A 288 -17.62 -17.51 -2.72
N LYS A 289 -16.78 -17.02 -1.78
CA LYS A 289 -17.22 -16.13 -0.72
C LYS A 289 -17.56 -14.74 -1.26
N THR A 290 -18.57 -14.12 -0.66
CA THR A 290 -18.93 -12.72 -0.94
C THR A 290 -17.90 -11.76 -0.32
N GLU A 291 -17.84 -10.53 -0.83
CA GLU A 291 -17.02 -9.46 -0.24
C GLU A 291 -17.29 -9.29 1.27
N ARG A 292 -18.57 -9.35 1.66
CA ARG A 292 -19.00 -9.21 3.05
C ARG A 292 -18.46 -10.33 3.94
N GLU A 293 -18.46 -11.57 3.46
CA GLU A 293 -17.88 -12.71 4.19
C GLU A 293 -16.36 -12.58 4.31
N ILE A 294 -15.67 -12.20 3.23
CA ILE A 294 -14.21 -11.96 3.26
C ILE A 294 -13.85 -10.86 4.26
N MET A 295 -14.64 -9.78 4.31
CA MET A 295 -14.45 -8.71 5.29
C MET A 295 -14.72 -9.14 6.72
N ALA A 296 -15.74 -9.97 6.96
CA ALA A 296 -16.01 -10.50 8.29
C ALA A 296 -14.81 -11.29 8.84
N ILE A 297 -14.13 -12.06 7.99
CA ILE A 297 -12.93 -12.81 8.35
C ILE A 297 -11.72 -11.86 8.50
N SER A 298 -11.58 -10.89 7.59
CA SER A 298 -10.42 -9.97 7.57
C SER A 298 -10.30 -9.14 8.85
N LYS A 299 -11.40 -8.90 9.57
CA LYS A 299 -11.41 -8.17 10.86
C LYS A 299 -10.58 -8.82 11.97
N TYR A 300 -10.37 -10.15 11.90
CA TYR A 300 -9.58 -10.88 12.88
C TYR A 300 -8.07 -10.73 12.69
N PHE A 301 -7.62 -10.19 11.56
CA PHE A 301 -6.21 -10.05 11.23
C PHE A 301 -5.78 -8.59 11.34
N LYS A 302 -4.84 -8.30 12.25
CA LYS A 302 -4.17 -7.00 12.31
C LYS A 302 -3.21 -6.80 11.14
N ILE A 303 -2.59 -7.89 10.70
CA ILE A 303 -1.76 -7.95 9.52
C ILE A 303 -1.80 -9.38 8.95
N ILE A 304 -1.74 -9.49 7.62
CA ILE A 304 -1.43 -10.75 6.94
C ILE A 304 -0.07 -10.53 6.27
N PRO A 305 0.99 -11.23 6.72
CA PRO A 305 2.32 -11.02 6.20
C PRO A 305 2.41 -11.46 4.73
N GLY A 306 3.32 -10.82 4.00
CA GLY A 306 3.82 -11.40 2.76
C GLY A 306 4.55 -12.71 3.02
N VAL A 307 4.73 -13.53 1.98
CA VAL A 307 5.34 -14.86 2.11
C VAL A 307 6.57 -15.02 1.24
N ILE A 308 7.53 -15.81 1.69
CA ILE A 308 8.64 -16.25 0.83
C ILE A 308 8.10 -17.30 -0.14
N ASN A 309 7.81 -16.90 -1.38
CA ASN A 309 7.14 -17.75 -2.37
C ASN A 309 8.02 -18.20 -3.54
N GLY A 310 9.32 -17.91 -3.51
CA GLY A 310 10.25 -18.28 -4.58
C GLY A 310 10.18 -17.37 -5.82
N GLN A 311 9.19 -16.48 -5.90
CA GLN A 311 8.98 -15.56 -7.01
C GLN A 311 9.35 -14.13 -6.60
N PHE A 312 8.42 -13.40 -5.98
CA PHE A 312 8.64 -12.01 -5.56
C PHE A 312 9.72 -11.95 -4.48
N PHE A 313 9.67 -12.88 -3.52
CA PHE A 313 10.73 -13.13 -2.56
C PHE A 313 11.30 -14.53 -2.76
N PRO A 314 12.48 -14.65 -3.40
CA PRO A 314 13.17 -15.93 -3.52
C PRO A 314 13.79 -16.39 -2.18
N LYS A 315 14.05 -15.45 -1.26
CA LYS A 315 14.58 -15.68 0.09
C LYS A 315 14.00 -14.66 1.07
N HIS A 316 14.29 -14.80 2.36
CA HIS A 316 13.92 -13.79 3.34
C HIS A 316 14.57 -12.44 2.98
N PRO A 317 13.87 -11.30 3.13
CA PRO A 317 14.44 -9.99 2.81
C PRO A 317 15.77 -9.68 3.51
N GLU A 318 15.95 -10.15 4.75
CA GLU A 318 17.22 -10.02 5.48
C GLU A 318 18.36 -10.78 4.78
N ASP A 319 18.10 -11.99 4.28
CA ASP A 319 19.09 -12.75 3.51
C ASP A 319 19.43 -12.05 2.19
N LEU A 320 18.43 -11.44 1.55
CA LEU A 320 18.63 -10.68 0.30
C LEU A 320 19.48 -9.44 0.56
N LEU A 321 19.21 -8.71 1.64
CA LEU A 321 20.03 -7.58 2.08
C LEU A 321 21.47 -8.02 2.39
N ALA A 322 21.64 -9.05 3.22
CA ALA A 322 22.95 -9.58 3.62
C ALA A 322 23.76 -10.08 2.41
N SER A 323 23.09 -10.62 1.39
CA SER A 323 23.76 -11.10 0.18
C SER A 323 24.31 -9.97 -0.71
N ILE A 324 23.78 -8.74 -0.58
CA ILE A 324 24.08 -7.59 -1.44
C ILE A 324 23.68 -7.84 -2.92
N LYS A 325 22.98 -8.94 -3.22
CA LYS A 325 22.54 -9.35 -4.57
C LYS A 325 21.15 -8.82 -4.90
N PHE A 326 20.98 -7.50 -4.83
CA PHE A 326 19.75 -6.80 -5.22
C PHE A 326 20.06 -5.62 -6.13
N HIS A 327 19.04 -5.08 -6.81
CA HIS A 327 19.25 -3.94 -7.70
C HIS A 327 19.48 -2.66 -6.88
N LYS A 328 20.64 -2.03 -7.06
CA LYS A 328 21.02 -0.82 -6.31
C LYS A 328 20.38 0.41 -6.94
N VAL A 329 19.62 1.15 -6.15
CA VAL A 329 18.99 2.42 -6.53
C VAL A 329 19.40 3.52 -5.55
N VAL A 330 19.28 4.78 -5.97
CA VAL A 330 19.46 5.90 -5.03
C VAL A 330 18.27 5.92 -4.08
N SER A 331 18.55 5.85 -2.77
CA SER A 331 17.53 5.84 -1.73
C SER A 331 17.71 7.01 -0.75
N ILE A 332 16.63 7.73 -0.49
CA ILE A 332 16.47 8.61 0.66
C ILE A 332 15.68 7.83 1.72
N ILE A 333 16.17 7.80 2.95
CA ILE A 333 15.54 7.11 4.07
C ILE A 333 15.45 8.10 5.21
N ASN A 334 14.23 8.33 5.70
CA ASN A 334 13.96 9.27 6.78
C ASN A 334 13.14 8.61 7.90
N VAL A 335 13.35 9.09 9.12
CA VAL A 335 12.59 8.72 10.32
C VAL A 335 12.15 9.98 11.05
N ASN A 336 10.97 9.95 11.67
CA ASN A 336 10.51 11.02 12.55
C ASN A 336 11.08 10.83 13.96
N SER A 337 11.23 11.93 14.70
CA SER A 337 11.78 11.86 16.07
C SER A 337 10.91 11.07 17.05
N ASN A 338 9.59 11.00 16.82
CA ASN A 338 8.61 10.42 17.73
C ASN A 338 7.66 9.45 17.01
N GLU A 339 8.21 8.41 16.36
CA GLU A 339 7.39 7.47 15.57
C GLU A 339 6.26 6.82 16.35
N TYR A 340 6.51 6.47 17.62
CA TYR A 340 5.55 5.84 18.51
C TYR A 340 4.80 6.85 19.40
N GLY A 341 4.86 8.15 19.11
CA GLY A 341 4.37 9.19 20.02
C GLY A 341 2.84 9.36 20.08
N SER A 342 2.09 8.88 19.08
CA SER A 342 0.64 9.11 19.01
C SER A 342 -0.13 8.08 18.18
N ILE A 343 -0.03 8.14 16.83
CA ILE A 343 -0.88 7.36 15.91
C ILE A 343 -0.74 5.85 16.13
N ILE A 344 0.49 5.38 16.27
CA ILE A 344 0.76 3.94 16.43
C ILE A 344 0.10 3.41 17.71
N PRO A 345 0.33 3.99 18.92
CA PRO A 345 -0.40 3.61 20.12
C PRO A 345 -1.93 3.62 20.00
N LEU A 346 -2.51 4.63 19.35
CA LEU A 346 -3.97 4.76 19.20
C LEU A 346 -4.58 3.62 18.36
N ASP A 347 -3.91 3.21 17.29
CA ASP A 347 -4.31 2.04 16.48
C ASP A 347 -4.26 0.73 17.30
N PHE A 348 -3.35 0.65 18.28
CA PHE A 348 -3.24 -0.52 19.15
C PHE A 348 -4.29 -0.56 20.28
N THR A 349 -4.73 0.58 20.80
CA THR A 349 -5.66 0.66 21.95
C THR A 349 -7.13 0.50 21.55
N GLU A 350 -7.57 0.94 20.37
CA GLU A 350 -8.97 0.79 19.93
C GLU A 350 -9.39 -0.68 19.66
N THR A 351 -8.46 -1.64 19.75
CA THR A 351 -8.68 -3.04 19.34
C THR A 351 -8.62 -4.08 20.47
N LEU A 352 -8.52 -3.68 21.74
CA LEU A 352 -8.59 -4.62 22.88
C LEU A 352 -9.82 -4.35 23.76
N PRO A 353 -10.80 -5.27 23.82
CA PRO A 353 -11.70 -5.33 24.95
C PRO A 353 -10.91 -5.80 26.19
N ASN A 354 -11.01 -5.04 27.27
CA ASN A 354 -10.51 -5.29 28.63
C ASN A 354 -10.42 -6.76 29.06
N VAL A 355 -9.27 -7.45 28.89
CA VAL A 355 -8.89 -8.61 29.74
C VAL A 355 -7.36 -8.80 29.93
N LEU A 356 -6.48 -8.24 29.10
CA LEU A 356 -5.02 -8.54 29.16
C LEU A 356 -4.11 -7.30 29.09
N GLU A 357 -4.54 -6.17 29.66
CA GLU A 357 -3.82 -4.89 29.54
C GLU A 357 -2.40 -4.88 30.14
N GLY A 358 -2.09 -5.73 31.12
CA GLY A 358 -0.78 -5.68 31.80
C GLY A 358 0.33 -6.54 31.17
N PHE A 359 0.02 -7.80 30.84
CA PHE A 359 1.05 -8.80 30.52
C PHE A 359 1.45 -8.83 29.05
N LEU A 360 0.52 -8.54 28.13
CA LEU A 360 0.79 -8.57 26.69
C LEU A 360 1.53 -7.31 26.23
N LEU A 361 1.24 -6.17 26.85
CA LEU A 361 1.92 -4.90 26.57
C LEU A 361 3.40 -4.99 26.95
N LEU A 362 3.71 -5.62 28.09
CA LEU A 362 5.08 -5.86 28.52
C LEU A 362 5.82 -6.81 27.57
N PHE A 363 5.16 -7.89 27.12
CA PHE A 363 5.74 -8.84 26.16
C PHE A 363 6.07 -8.19 24.81
N LEU A 364 5.15 -7.38 24.27
CA LEU A 364 5.34 -6.72 22.97
C LEU A 364 6.35 -5.56 23.03
N VAL A 365 6.45 -4.85 24.15
CA VAL A 365 7.48 -3.83 24.36
C VAL A 365 8.87 -4.47 24.45
N LEU A 366 8.99 -5.64 25.10
CA LEU A 366 10.26 -6.37 25.18
C LEU A 366 10.68 -7.00 23.84
N ASP A 367 9.72 -7.44 23.01
CA ASP A 367 9.97 -7.94 21.65
C ASP A 367 10.37 -6.81 20.68
N CYS A 368 9.73 -5.64 20.75
CA CYS A 368 10.08 -4.46 19.94
C CYS A 368 11.47 -3.89 20.24
N VAL A 369 12.02 -4.15 21.44
CA VAL A 369 13.35 -3.69 21.86
C VAL A 369 14.41 -4.80 21.74
N GLY A 370 14.02 -6.00 21.26
CA GLY A 370 14.95 -7.12 21.01
C GLY A 370 15.53 -7.75 22.28
N LEU A 371 14.84 -7.66 23.41
CA LEU A 371 15.32 -8.15 24.72
C LEU A 371 14.97 -9.63 25.01
N ILE A 372 14.30 -10.34 24.10
CA ILE A 372 13.97 -11.75 24.27
C ILE A 372 14.53 -12.57 23.11
N SER A 373 15.43 -13.50 23.41
CA SER A 373 15.93 -14.52 22.47
C SER A 373 15.03 -15.77 22.54
N PRO A 374 14.80 -16.51 21.43
CA PRO A 374 13.85 -17.64 21.37
C PRO A 374 14.13 -18.81 22.33
N ASN A 375 15.26 -18.83 23.03
CA ASN A 375 15.72 -19.97 23.83
C ASN A 375 15.41 -19.90 25.34
N GLN A 376 14.61 -18.95 25.84
CA GLN A 376 14.28 -18.86 27.28
C GLN A 376 12.82 -19.24 27.63
N MET A 377 12.17 -20.07 26.82
CA MET A 377 10.78 -20.46 27.02
C MET A 377 10.57 -21.66 27.99
N THR A 378 11.51 -21.92 28.89
CA THR A 378 11.39 -22.98 29.90
C THR A 378 11.66 -22.42 31.29
N GLU A 379 10.65 -22.54 32.16
CA GLU A 379 10.58 -22.17 33.58
C GLU A 379 10.08 -20.75 33.88
N ILE A 380 8.78 -20.66 34.24
CA ILE A 380 8.20 -19.51 34.93
C ILE A 380 7.89 -19.95 36.37
N PRO A 381 8.59 -19.46 37.40
CA PRO A 381 8.11 -19.55 38.77
C PRO A 381 7.16 -18.38 39.07
N GLN A 382 6.01 -18.68 39.66
CA GLN A 382 5.10 -17.69 40.22
C GLN A 382 5.71 -17.06 41.48
N THR A 383 6.20 -15.81 41.43
CA THR A 383 6.29 -14.95 42.62
C THR A 383 6.29 -13.45 42.31
N ASN A 384 5.59 -12.72 43.18
CA ASN A 384 5.34 -11.27 43.20
C ASN A 384 6.62 -10.42 43.31
N TYR A 385 6.68 -9.29 42.58
CA TYR A 385 7.45 -8.10 43.01
C TYR A 385 6.75 -6.77 42.64
N PRO A 386 6.64 -5.81 43.57
CA PRO A 386 6.12 -4.48 43.33
C PRO A 386 7.22 -3.47 42.94
N HIS A 387 6.83 -2.43 42.20
CA HIS A 387 7.55 -1.18 41.89
C HIS A 387 8.84 -1.27 41.04
N VAL A 388 8.71 -0.97 39.74
CA VAL A 388 9.81 -0.43 38.94
C VAL A 388 9.35 0.83 38.21
N LYS A 389 9.95 1.97 38.53
CA LYS A 389 9.86 3.22 37.75
C LYS A 389 11.03 3.23 36.76
N PHE A 390 10.76 3.42 35.47
CA PHE A 390 11.79 3.73 34.48
C PHE A 390 11.69 5.19 34.05
N PHE A 391 12.80 5.92 34.20
CA PHE A 391 13.02 7.22 33.58
C PHE A 391 13.37 7.00 32.10
N VAL A 392 12.74 7.76 31.22
CA VAL A 392 13.06 7.82 29.79
C VAL A 392 13.96 9.05 29.59
N SER A 393 15.16 8.85 29.03
CA SER A 393 16.00 9.91 28.47
C SER A 393 15.87 9.95 26.97
#